data_AF-A0A1I4FEE5-F1
#
_entry.id   AF-A0A1I4FEE5-F1
#
_cell.length_a   1.000
_cell.length_b   1.000
_cell.length_c   1.000
_cell.angle_alpha   90.00
_cell.angle_beta   90.00
_cell.angle_gamma   90.00
#
_symmetry.space_group_name_H-M   'P 1'
#
loop_
_entity.id
_entity.type
_entity.pdbx_description
1 polymer ?
#
loop_
_entity_poly.entity_id
_entity_poly.type
_entity_poly.pdbx_seq_one_letter_code
_entity_poly.pdbx_strand_id
1 'polypeptide(L)' 'MMKASTIVMAIGAALTIFGLPIPGLSVIGIIIFVIGAVARFLNF' A
#
# COMPACT_ATOMS: atom_id res chain seq x y z
N MET A 1 -18.31 -4.97 4.88
CA MET A 1 -17.40 -5.06 3.71
C MET A 1 -16.21 -4.15 3.92
N MET A 2 -14.97 -4.64 3.72
CA MET A 2 -13.77 -3.77 3.74
C MET A 2 -13.77 -2.88 2.50
N LYS A 3 -13.49 -1.57 2.66
CA LYS A 3 -13.32 -0.64 1.53
C LYS A 3 -12.11 -1.05 0.70
N ALA A 4 -12.18 -0.93 -0.62
CA ALA A 4 -11.08 -1.28 -1.54
C ALA A 4 -9.77 -0.57 -1.15
N SER A 5 -9.84 0.70 -0.74
CA SER A 5 -8.71 1.48 -0.22
C SER A 5 -8.00 0.83 0.98
N THR A 6 -8.73 0.09 1.82
CA THR A 6 -8.13 -0.63 2.97
C THR A 6 -7.31 -1.83 2.50
N ILE A 7 -7.78 -2.53 1.47
CA ILE A 7 -7.09 -3.67 0.86
C ILE A 7 -5.81 -3.20 0.17
N VAL A 8 -5.88 -2.09 -0.58
CA VAL A 8 -4.71 -1.51 -1.26
C VAL A 8 -3.64 -1.08 -0.25
N MET A 9 -4.04 -0.44 0.86
CA MET A 9 -3.11 -0.11 1.94
C MET A 9 -2.47 -1.35 2.56
N ALA A 10 -3.25 -2.40 2.82
CA ALA A 10 -2.71 -3.65 3.38
C ALA A 10 -1.69 -4.31 2.43
N ILE A 11 -1.97 -4.32 1.12
CA ILE A 11 -1.05 -4.84 0.10
C ILE A 11 0.24 -4.01 0.04
N GLY A 12 0.12 -2.68 0.02
CA GLY A 12 1.28 -1.78 0.02
C GLY A 12 2.17 -1.99 1.25
N ALA A 13 1.57 -2.06 2.44
CA ALA A 13 2.30 -2.30 3.69
C ALA A 13 3.00 -3.67 3.69
N ALA A 14 2.33 -4.73 3.22
CA ALA A 14 2.92 -6.05 3.11
C ALA A 14 4.11 -6.04 2.14
N LEU A 15 3.96 -5.44 0.96
CA LEU A 15 5.04 -5.32 -0.03
C LEU A 15 6.23 -4.50 0.50
N THR A 16 5.99 -3.47 1.31
CA THR A 16 7.09 -2.72 1.94
C THR A 16 7.86 -3.59 2.92
N ILE A 17 7.18 -4.33 3.80
CA ILE A 17 7.82 -5.16 4.84
C ILE A 17 8.52 -6.37 4.22
N PHE A 18 7.82 -7.14 3.39
CA PHE A 18 8.41 -8.31 2.75
C PHE A 18 9.42 -7.95 1.65
N GLY A 19 9.30 -6.75 1.08
CA GLY A 19 10.22 -6.21 0.10
C GLY A 19 11.49 -5.58 0.67
N LEU A 20 11.65 -5.44 2.00
CA LEU A 20 12.86 -4.87 2.63
C LEU A 20 14.19 -5.44 2.09
N PRO A 21 14.33 -6.76 1.83
CA PRO A 21 15.56 -7.32 1.25
C PRO A 21 15.82 -6.89 -0.20
N ILE A 22 14.81 -6.40 -0.92
CA ILE A 22 14.87 -6.01 -2.33
C ILE A 22 14.42 -4.54 -2.43
N PRO A 23 15.37 -3.57 -2.45
CA PRO A 23 15.06 -2.14 -2.35
C PRO A 23 13.96 -1.68 -3.31
N GLY A 24 13.97 -2.13 -4.57
CA GLY A 24 12.93 -1.77 -5.55
C GLY A 24 11.52 -2.22 -5.16
N LEU A 25 11.36 -3.40 -4.55
CA LEU A 25 10.07 -3.92 -4.08
C LEU A 25 9.55 -3.12 -2.88
N SER A 26 10.43 -2.76 -1.94
CA SER A 26 10.04 -1.94 -0.79
C SER A 26 9.51 -0.56 -1.20
N VAL A 27 10.13 0.07 -2.21
CA VAL A 27 9.70 1.35 -2.78
C VAL A 27 8.35 1.23 -3.47
N ILE A 28 8.14 0.17 -4.26
CA ILE A 28 6.84 -0.12 -4.89
C ILE A 28 5.75 -0.29 -3.81
N GLY A 29 6.05 -1.01 -2.74
CA GLY A 29 5.13 -1.16 -1.60
C GLY A 29 4.72 0.18 -0.99
N ILE A 30 5.67 1.10 -0.81
CA ILE A 30 5.40 2.44 -0.26
C ILE A 30 4.48 3.22 -1.22
N ILE A 31 4.75 3.18 -2.53
CA ILE A 31 3.91 3.86 -3.53
C ILE A 31 2.47 3.34 -3.47
N ILE A 32 2.29 2.02 -3.43
CA ILE A 32 0.96 1.39 -3.34
C ILE A 32 0.27 1.77 -2.03
N PHE A 33 1.00 1.77 -0.91
CA PHE A 33 0.46 2.17 0.39
C PHE A 33 -0.05 3.62 0.37
N VAL A 34 0.73 4.54 -0.22
CA VAL A 34 0.37 5.95 -0.36
C VAL A 34 -0.86 6.12 -1.25
N ILE A 35 -0.95 5.40 -2.37
CA ILE A 35 -2.15 5.43 -3.24
C ILE A 35 -3.39 4.98 -2.45
N GLY A 36 -3.29 3.87 -1.70
CA GLY A 36 -4.39 3.40 -0.86
C GLY A 36 -4.79 4.41 0.22
N ALA A 37 -3.82 5.08 0.84
CA ALA A 37 -4.04 6.11 1.84
C ALA A 37 -4.74 7.35 1.25
N VAL A 38 -4.32 7.80 0.06
CA VAL A 38 -4.94 8.91 -0.67
C VAL A 38 -6.36 8.55 -1.08
N ALA A 39 -6.60 7.35 -1.62
CA ALA A 39 -7.94 6.89 -1.96
C ALA A 39 -8.86 6.90 -0.74
N ARG A 40 -8.36 6.43 0.42
CA ARG A 40 -9.11 6.47 1.68
C ARG A 40 -9.39 7.89 2.16
N PHE A 41 -8.42 8.80 2.05
CA PHE A 41 -8.60 10.22 2.39
C PHE A 41 -9.68 10.87 1.52
N LEU A 42 -9.72 10.55 0.23
CA LEU A 42 -10.71 11.04 -0.72
C LEU A 42 -12.08 10.33 -0.62
N ASN A 43 -12.25 9.37 0.31
CA ASN A 43 -13.42 8.48 0.42
C ASN A 43 -13.76 7.71 -0.87
N PHE A 44 -12.75 7.47 -1.69
CA PHE A 44 -12.85 6.64 -2.88
C PHE A 44 -12.72 5.14 -2.53
#